data_AF-A0A9D7LXU9-F1
#
_entry.id   AF-A0A9D7LXU9-F1
#
_cell.length_a   1.000
_cell.length_b   1.000
_cell.length_c   1.000
_cell.angle_alpha   90.00
_cell.angle_beta   90.00
_cell.angle_gamma   90.00
#
_symmetry.space_group_name_H-M   'P 1'
#
loop_
_entity.id
_entity.type
_entity.pdbx_description
1 polymer ?
#
loop_
_entity_poly.entity_id
_entity_poly.type
_entity_poly.pdbx_seq_one_letter_code
_entity_poly.pdbx_strand_id
1 'polypeptide(L)'
;MARKAVIAPEELIAKIESHWRTYYLSQQSTDGARVGDEAQLEITATIIDISKRHRRFLGVPIEISLLAARSFDRGGNGMKATEAVFLSQMNLRKGRCSCLAYVPADAFWALPEMLQNGAVTHAQIAFEPTRHGSGVLQSIYLAPETKLEPIA
;
A
#
# COMPACT_ATOMS: atom_id res chain seq x y z
N MET A 1 24.98 16.39 -18.89
CA MET A 1 24.26 15.72 -17.77
C MET A 1 24.32 14.22 -18.01
N ALA A 2 24.97 13.45 -17.13
CA ALA A 2 25.04 12.00 -17.29
C ALA A 2 23.64 11.39 -17.07
N ARG A 3 23.16 10.59 -18.04
CA ARG A 3 21.92 9.82 -17.92
C ARG A 3 22.13 8.83 -16.77
N LYS A 4 21.47 9.06 -15.63
CA LYS A 4 21.49 8.14 -14.48
C LYS A 4 21.00 6.78 -15.00
N ALA A 5 21.81 5.74 -14.84
CA ALA A 5 21.41 4.39 -15.25
C ALA A 5 20.09 4.07 -14.55
N VAL A 6 19.06 3.74 -15.34
CA VAL A 6 17.77 3.31 -14.82
C VAL A 6 18.01 1.94 -14.21
N ILE A 7 18.02 1.88 -12.88
CA ILE A 7 18.13 0.59 -12.19
C ILE A 7 16.75 -0.06 -12.32
N ALA A 8 16.72 -1.29 -12.81
CA ALA A 8 15.48 -2.04 -12.95
C ALA A 8 14.80 -2.16 -11.57
N PRO A 9 13.46 -2.03 -11.52
CA PRO A 9 12.72 -2.22 -10.29
C PRO A 9 12.86 -3.66 -9.77
N GLU A 10 12.74 -3.81 -8.46
CA GLU A 10 12.59 -5.10 -7.81
C GLU A 10 11.10 -5.36 -7.56
N GLU A 11 10.70 -6.63 -7.56
CA GLU A 11 9.32 -7.05 -7.44
C GLU A 11 9.16 -8.17 -6.43
N LEU A 12 7.97 -8.27 -5.86
CA LEU A 12 7.50 -9.42 -5.10
C LEU A 12 6.03 -9.72 -5.39
N ILE A 13 5.66 -10.98 -5.24
CA ILE A 13 4.27 -11.45 -5.22
C ILE A 13 3.98 -12.02 -3.85
N ALA A 14 2.88 -11.59 -3.24
CA ALA A 14 2.41 -12.09 -1.97
C ALA A 14 0.99 -12.63 -2.07
N LYS A 15 0.74 -13.79 -1.46
CA LYS A 15 -0.58 -14.39 -1.34
C LYS A 15 -1.28 -13.86 -0.10
N ILE A 16 -2.47 -13.30 -0.27
CA ILE A 16 -3.24 -12.70 0.80
C ILE A 16 -3.86 -13.80 1.67
N GLU A 17 -3.73 -13.63 2.99
CA GLU A 17 -4.22 -14.59 3.99
C GLU A 17 -5.38 -14.01 4.80
N SER A 18 -5.26 -12.74 5.19
CA SER A 18 -6.29 -12.07 5.98
C SER A 18 -6.25 -10.57 5.78
N HIS A 19 -7.34 -9.89 6.15
CA HIS A 19 -7.41 -8.44 6.15
C HIS A 19 -8.29 -7.93 7.30
N TRP A 20 -8.01 -6.73 7.79
CA TRP A 20 -8.84 -6.03 8.77
C TRP A 20 -8.91 -4.54 8.47
N ARG A 21 -9.93 -3.88 9.03
CA ARG A 21 -10.22 -2.47 8.75
C ARG A 21 -10.34 -1.67 10.03
N THR A 22 -9.81 -0.46 10.03
CA THR A 22 -10.09 0.57 11.04
C THR A 22 -10.56 1.84 10.38
N TYR A 23 -11.24 2.65 11.19
CA TYR A 23 -11.77 3.94 10.79
C TYR A 23 -11.59 4.92 11.94
N TYR A 24 -11.12 6.12 11.62
CA TYR A 24 -10.78 7.14 12.59
C TYR A 24 -11.23 8.53 12.10
N LEU A 25 -12.00 9.21 12.95
CA LEU A 25 -12.43 10.60 12.75
C LEU A 25 -11.82 11.47 13.85
N SER A 26 -11.26 12.60 13.45
CA SER A 26 -10.71 13.59 14.37
C SER A 26 -11.09 15.00 13.98
N GLN A 27 -11.23 15.87 14.97
CA GLN A 27 -11.46 17.30 14.76
C GLN A 27 -10.42 18.09 15.54
N GLN A 28 -9.67 18.95 14.86
CA GLN A 28 -8.73 19.86 15.53
C GLN A 28 -9.49 21.08 16.09
N SER A 29 -9.24 21.43 17.35
CA SER A 29 -10.03 22.41 18.13
C SER A 29 -9.54 23.86 18.05
N THR A 30 -8.51 24.16 17.26
CA THR A 30 -7.97 25.52 17.07
C THR A 30 -8.60 26.23 15.86
N ASP A 31 -8.58 27.57 15.87
CA ASP A 31 -9.16 28.45 14.84
C ASP A 31 -8.79 27.97 13.42
N GLY A 32 -9.81 27.65 12.61
CA GLY A 32 -9.66 26.91 11.36
C GLY A 32 -9.89 25.39 11.49
N ALA A 33 -10.96 25.00 12.20
CA ALA A 33 -11.31 23.60 12.47
C ALA A 33 -11.27 22.71 11.22
N ARG A 34 -10.22 21.88 11.15
CA ARG A 34 -10.05 20.83 10.15
C ARG A 34 -10.54 19.51 10.72
N VAL A 35 -11.42 18.84 9.99
CA VAL A 35 -11.85 17.47 10.30
C VAL A 35 -10.98 16.53 9.48
N GLY A 36 -10.29 15.62 10.16
CA GLY A 36 -9.56 14.51 9.56
C GLY A 36 -10.43 13.25 9.57
N ASP A 37 -10.48 12.58 8.43
CA ASP A 37 -11.24 11.36 8.18
C ASP A 37 -10.28 10.34 7.55
N GLU A 38 -9.92 9.30 8.31
CA GLU A 38 -8.95 8.30 7.89
C GLU A 38 -9.52 6.90 8.05
N ALA A 39 -9.44 6.11 6.98
CA ALA A 39 -9.74 4.70 6.97
C ALA A 39 -8.46 3.92 6.64
N GLN A 40 -8.23 2.81 7.33
CA GLN A 40 -7.10 1.92 7.09
C GLN A 40 -7.60 0.50 6.83
N LEU A 41 -7.03 -0.12 5.81
CA LEU A 41 -7.21 -1.51 5.44
C LEU A 41 -5.83 -2.16 5.52
N GLU A 42 -5.69 -3.09 6.43
CA GLU A 42 -4.45 -3.82 6.64
C GLU A 42 -4.60 -5.23 6.10
N ILE A 43 -3.67 -5.61 5.23
CA ILE A 43 -3.66 -6.91 4.58
C ILE A 43 -2.40 -7.66 5.06
N THR A 44 -2.62 -8.86 5.58
CA THR A 44 -1.55 -9.81 5.88
C THR A 44 -1.45 -10.80 4.74
N ALA A 45 -0.25 -10.94 4.19
CA ALA A 45 0.03 -11.82 3.08
C ALA A 45 1.36 -12.55 3.29
N THR A 46 1.60 -13.64 2.55
CA THR A 46 2.88 -14.37 2.55
C THR A 46 3.58 -14.20 1.22
N ILE A 47 4.87 -13.84 1.23
CA ILE A 47 5.67 -13.66 0.02
C ILE A 47 5.89 -15.03 -0.64
N ILE A 48 5.38 -15.21 -1.85
CA ILE A 48 5.48 -16.47 -2.62
C ILE A 48 6.47 -16.38 -3.79
N ASP A 49 6.73 -15.17 -4.29
CA ASP A 49 7.77 -14.91 -5.28
C ASP A 49 8.42 -13.56 -5.00
N ILE A 50 9.71 -13.43 -5.31
CA ILE A 50 10.47 -12.20 -5.08
C ILE A 50 11.77 -12.18 -5.91
N SER A 51 12.20 -10.99 -6.32
CA SER A 51 13.47 -10.79 -7.03
C SER A 51 14.64 -11.53 -6.37
N LYS A 52 15.53 -12.08 -7.20
CA LYS A 52 16.64 -12.99 -6.80
C LYS A 52 17.45 -12.52 -5.60
N ARG A 53 17.71 -11.20 -5.50
CA ARG A 53 18.46 -10.57 -4.40
C ARG A 53 17.82 -10.76 -3.03
N HIS A 54 16.50 -10.93 -2.97
CA HIS A 54 15.70 -10.94 -1.75
C HIS A 54 15.09 -12.32 -1.44
N ARG A 55 15.54 -13.38 -2.12
CA ARG A 55 15.02 -14.76 -1.93
C ARG A 55 14.98 -15.25 -0.48
N ARG A 56 15.78 -14.69 0.41
CA ARG A 56 15.72 -14.97 1.86
C ARG A 56 14.37 -14.61 2.51
N PHE A 57 13.53 -13.83 1.84
CA PHE A 57 12.20 -13.43 2.31
C PHE A 57 11.06 -14.27 1.71
N LEU A 58 11.36 -15.29 0.90
CA LEU A 58 10.34 -16.25 0.47
C LEU A 58 9.73 -16.96 1.69
N GLY A 59 8.40 -17.07 1.71
CA GLY A 59 7.63 -17.63 2.81
C GLY A 59 7.52 -16.72 4.04
N VAL A 60 8.05 -15.49 3.98
CA VAL A 60 7.95 -14.53 5.09
C VAL A 60 6.64 -13.74 4.96
N PRO A 61 5.92 -13.49 6.08
CA PRO A 61 4.76 -12.62 6.09
C PRO A 61 5.12 -11.17 5.73
N ILE A 62 4.22 -10.50 5.03
CA ILE A 62 4.26 -9.08 4.68
C ILE A 62 2.95 -8.41 5.08
N GLU A 63 3.08 -7.23 5.70
CA GLU A 63 1.97 -6.33 6.03
C GLU A 63 1.83 -5.25 4.94
N ILE A 64 0.65 -5.15 4.34
CA ILE A 64 0.33 -4.13 3.34
C ILE A 64 -0.73 -3.21 3.95
N SER A 65 -0.34 -1.98 4.27
CA SER A 65 -1.24 -0.96 4.83
C SER A 65 -1.74 -0.04 3.73
N LEU A 66 -3.04 -0.08 3.47
CA LEU A 66 -3.71 0.84 2.55
C LEU A 66 -4.51 1.85 3.39
N LEU A 67 -4.34 3.13 3.10
CA LEU A 67 -5.04 4.21 3.80
C LEU A 67 -5.86 5.03 2.81
N ALA A 68 -7.05 5.43 3.21
CA ALA A 68 -7.80 6.51 2.58
C ALA A 68 -7.89 7.64 3.58
N ALA A 69 -7.34 8.80 3.25
CA ALA A 69 -7.39 9.98 4.12
C ALA A 69 -8.00 11.16 3.40
N ARG A 70 -8.96 11.77 4.08
CA ARG A 70 -9.65 12.99 3.68
C ARG A 70 -9.48 14.03 4.76
N SER A 71 -9.44 15.28 4.33
CA SER A 71 -9.62 16.39 5.25
C SER A 71 -10.60 17.42 4.74
N PHE A 72 -11.37 17.95 5.67
CA PHE A 72 -12.42 18.94 5.43
C PHE A 72 -12.06 20.23 6.15
N ASP A 73 -11.90 21.30 5.37
CA ASP A 73 -11.69 22.64 5.91
C ASP A 73 -13.05 23.34 6.07
N ARG A 74 -13.32 23.89 7.25
CA ARG A 74 -14.54 24.66 7.54
C ARG A 74 -14.50 26.12 7.05
N GLY A 75 -13.38 26.57 6.48
CA GLY A 75 -13.17 27.96 6.06
C GLY A 75 -13.61 28.26 4.62
N GLY A 76 -14.75 28.92 4.44
CA GLY A 76 -15.12 29.69 3.23
C GLY A 76 -15.65 28.91 2.01
N ASN A 77 -16.91 29.19 1.63
CA ASN A 77 -17.61 28.75 0.40
C ASN A 77 -17.64 27.23 0.11
N GLY A 78 -18.02 26.46 1.13
CA GLY A 78 -18.36 25.03 1.01
C GLY A 78 -17.27 24.12 1.58
N MET A 79 -17.68 23.03 2.22
CA MET A 79 -16.74 22.00 2.69
C MET A 79 -16.08 21.35 1.47
N LYS A 80 -14.79 21.63 1.23
CA LYS A 80 -13.99 20.95 0.21
C LYS A 80 -13.18 19.84 0.89
N ALA A 81 -13.35 18.62 0.40
CA ALA A 81 -12.52 17.49 0.78
C ALA A 81 -11.21 17.52 -0.03
N THR A 82 -10.09 17.31 0.65
CA THR A 82 -8.79 17.03 0.01
C THR A 82 -8.41 15.58 0.29
N GLU A 83 -7.99 14.86 -0.75
CA GLU A 83 -7.52 13.47 -0.64
C GLU A 83 -6.00 13.40 -0.85
N ALA A 84 -5.33 12.53 -0.09
CA ALA A 84 -3.93 12.21 -0.31
C ALA A 84 -3.84 10.87 -1.06
N VAL A 85 -3.14 10.85 -2.19
CA VAL A 85 -2.80 9.61 -2.92
C VAL A 85 -1.29 9.59 -3.08
N PHE A 86 -0.62 8.62 -2.47
CA PHE A 86 0.81 8.44 -2.62
C PHE A 86 1.28 7.04 -2.20
N LEU A 87 2.38 6.60 -2.80
CA LEU A 87 3.07 5.36 -2.43
C LEU A 87 4.23 5.71 -1.49
N SER A 88 4.33 4.99 -0.37
CA SER A 88 5.37 5.22 0.63
C SER A 88 6.60 4.35 0.34
N GLN A 89 7.10 3.61 1.33
CA GLN A 89 8.27 2.75 1.22
C GLN A 89 7.87 1.28 1.30
N MET A 90 8.62 0.46 0.57
CA MET A 90 8.73 -0.97 0.78
C MET A 90 9.85 -1.26 1.77
N ASN A 91 9.53 -1.97 2.85
CA ASN A 91 10.49 -2.40 3.86
C ASN A 91 10.67 -3.91 3.79
N LEU A 92 11.90 -4.36 3.58
CA LEU A 92 12.34 -5.76 3.57
C LEU A 92 13.45 -5.95 4.61
N ARG A 93 13.06 -6.21 5.87
CA ARG A 93 13.98 -6.38 6.99
C ARG A 93 13.72 -7.71 7.70
N LYS A 94 14.75 -8.25 8.37
CA LYS A 94 14.60 -9.49 9.14
C LYS A 94 13.55 -9.28 10.23
N GLY A 95 12.48 -10.09 10.20
CA GLY A 95 11.37 -10.02 11.14
C GLY A 95 10.30 -8.97 10.81
N ARG A 96 10.44 -8.18 9.74
CA ARG A 96 9.42 -7.22 9.30
C ARG A 96 9.51 -6.97 7.80
N CYS A 97 8.50 -7.42 7.07
CA CYS A 97 8.25 -7.00 5.69
C CYS A 97 6.97 -6.18 5.67
N SER A 98 7.01 -4.96 5.13
CA SER A 98 5.81 -4.12 5.09
C SER A 98 5.87 -3.05 4.02
N CYS A 99 4.71 -2.65 3.49
CA CYS A 99 4.57 -1.45 2.67
C CYS A 99 3.31 -0.67 3.02
N LEU A 100 3.29 0.59 2.62
CA LEU A 100 2.19 1.51 2.89
C LEU A 100 1.86 2.35 1.66
N ALA A 101 0.57 2.55 1.41
CA ALA A 101 0.07 3.42 0.37
C ALA A 101 -1.19 4.16 0.81
N TYR A 102 -1.29 5.42 0.44
CA TYR A 102 -2.55 6.15 0.46
C TYR A 102 -3.22 6.02 -0.90
N VAL A 103 -4.46 5.54 -0.91
CA VAL A 103 -5.24 5.21 -2.10
C VAL A 103 -6.51 6.07 -2.17
N PRO A 104 -7.09 6.24 -3.37
CA PRO A 104 -8.40 6.85 -3.53
C PRO A 104 -9.46 6.17 -2.67
N ALA A 105 -10.37 6.94 -2.10
CA ALA A 105 -11.35 6.41 -1.15
C ALA A 105 -12.36 5.45 -1.79
N ASP A 106 -12.74 5.69 -3.04
CA ASP A 106 -13.61 4.80 -3.82
C ASP A 106 -12.97 3.42 -4.01
N ALA A 107 -11.69 3.37 -4.39
CA ALA A 107 -10.92 2.14 -4.47
C ALA A 107 -10.80 1.46 -3.10
N PHE A 108 -10.50 2.22 -2.05
CA PHE A 108 -10.41 1.72 -0.68
C PHE A 108 -11.69 1.01 -0.24
N TRP A 109 -12.87 1.60 -0.49
CA TRP A 109 -14.14 1.04 -0.04
C TRP A 109 -14.59 -0.18 -0.85
N ALA A 110 -14.13 -0.34 -2.09
CA ALA A 110 -14.42 -1.51 -2.91
C ALA A 110 -13.58 -2.75 -2.53
N LEU A 111 -12.33 -2.56 -2.10
CA LEU A 111 -11.38 -3.65 -1.85
C LEU A 111 -11.85 -4.71 -0.84
N PRO A 112 -12.50 -4.38 0.29
CA PRO A 112 -12.90 -5.38 1.26
C PRO A 112 -13.86 -6.42 0.70
N GLU A 113 -14.80 -6.01 -0.14
CA GLU A 113 -15.72 -6.94 -0.81
C GLU A 113 -14.98 -7.81 -1.82
N MET A 114 -14.07 -7.22 -2.61
CA MET A 114 -13.21 -7.94 -3.57
C MET A 114 -12.30 -8.98 -2.88
N LEU A 115 -11.85 -8.70 -1.66
CA LEU A 115 -11.06 -9.63 -0.87
C LEU A 115 -11.94 -10.76 -0.31
N GLN A 116 -13.11 -10.42 0.24
CA GLN A 116 -14.03 -11.39 0.83
C GLN A 116 -14.60 -12.38 -0.19
N ASN A 117 -14.86 -11.92 -1.41
CA ASN A 117 -15.41 -12.77 -2.48
C ASN A 117 -14.33 -13.51 -3.29
N GLY A 118 -13.04 -13.34 -2.95
CA GLY A 118 -11.92 -13.98 -3.65
C GLY A 118 -11.60 -13.41 -5.03
N ALA A 119 -12.18 -12.28 -5.42
CA ALA A 119 -11.79 -11.57 -6.65
C ALA A 119 -10.36 -11.02 -6.56
N VAL A 120 -9.87 -10.74 -5.35
CA VAL A 120 -8.48 -10.38 -5.05
C VAL A 120 -7.91 -11.40 -4.07
N THR A 121 -6.85 -12.09 -4.47
CA THR A 121 -6.18 -13.11 -3.65
C THR A 121 -4.69 -12.88 -3.49
N HIS A 122 -4.11 -11.99 -4.30
CA HIS A 122 -2.68 -11.73 -4.32
C HIS A 122 -2.38 -10.24 -4.48
N ALA A 123 -1.18 -9.87 -4.05
CA ALA A 123 -0.59 -8.56 -4.26
C ALA A 123 0.74 -8.71 -5.01
N GLN A 124 0.89 -8.04 -6.14
CA GLN A 124 2.18 -7.84 -6.81
C GLN A 124 2.67 -6.43 -6.51
N ILE A 125 3.91 -6.32 -6.05
CA ILE A 125 4.48 -5.07 -5.52
C ILE A 125 5.80 -4.81 -6.22
N ALA A 126 5.93 -3.65 -6.85
CA ALA A 126 7.19 -3.17 -7.41
C ALA A 126 7.78 -2.05 -6.54
N PHE A 127 9.10 -2.06 -6.38
CA PHE A 127 9.83 -1.10 -5.57
C PHE A 127 11.24 -0.85 -6.11
N GLU A 128 11.80 0.31 -5.76
CA GLU A 128 13.21 0.59 -6.03
C GLU A 128 14.12 -0.37 -5.28
N PRO A 129 15.29 -0.74 -5.84
CA PRO A 129 16.23 -1.61 -5.19
C PRO A 129 16.58 -1.16 -3.77
N THR A 130 16.39 -2.06 -2.80
CA THR A 130 16.47 -1.63 -1.40
C THR A 130 17.90 -1.24 -0.98
N ARG A 131 17.99 -0.21 -0.13
CA ARG A 131 19.18 0.21 0.62
C ARG A 131 18.88 0.06 2.10
N HIS A 132 19.71 -0.70 2.82
CA HIS A 132 19.48 -1.04 4.23
C HIS A 132 18.08 -1.65 4.51
N GLY A 133 17.52 -2.36 3.52
CA GLY A 133 16.21 -3.01 3.63
C GLY A 133 15.01 -2.07 3.46
N SER A 134 15.19 -0.86 2.92
CA SER A 134 14.08 0.00 2.48
C SER A 134 14.28 0.46 1.03
N GLY A 135 13.18 0.56 0.28
CA GLY A 135 13.12 1.08 -1.09
C GLY A 135 11.84 1.87 -1.30
N VAL A 136 11.82 2.77 -2.29
CA VAL A 136 10.60 3.51 -2.64
C VAL A 136 9.61 2.54 -3.28
N LEU A 137 8.37 2.52 -2.79
CA LEU A 137 7.29 1.75 -3.39
C LEU A 137 6.88 2.40 -4.72
N GLN A 138 6.79 1.60 -5.78
CA GLN A 138 6.46 2.07 -7.13
C GLN A 138 5.09 1.62 -7.60
N SER A 139 4.62 0.45 -7.18
CA SER A 139 3.26 -0.01 -7.45
C SER A 139 2.78 -1.04 -6.43
N ILE A 140 1.46 -1.11 -6.27
CA ILE A 140 0.75 -2.23 -5.66
C ILE A 140 -0.36 -2.62 -6.64
N TYR A 141 -0.34 -3.87 -7.08
CA TYR A 141 -1.36 -4.45 -7.94
C TYR A 141 -2.06 -5.58 -7.19
N LEU A 142 -3.37 -5.43 -6.98
CA LEU A 142 -4.21 -6.38 -6.25
C LEU A 142 -5.10 -7.12 -7.24
N ALA A 143 -4.96 -8.43 -7.30
CA ALA A 143 -5.57 -9.23 -8.36
C ALA A 143 -5.76 -10.70 -7.92
N PRO A 144 -6.51 -11.51 -8.68
CA PRO A 144 -6.46 -12.95 -8.53
C PRO A 144 -5.14 -13.50 -9.10
N GLU A 145 -4.71 -14.68 -8.64
CA GLU A 145 -3.44 -15.33 -9.05
C GLU A 145 -3.27 -15.40 -10.57
N THR A 146 -4.34 -15.71 -11.29
CA THR A 146 -4.36 -15.90 -12.75
C THR A 146 -4.09 -14.64 -13.56
N LYS A 147 -4.05 -13.47 -12.90
CA LYS A 147 -3.81 -12.17 -13.52
C LYS A 147 -2.44 -11.59 -13.16
N LEU A 148 -1.63 -12.31 -12.38
CA LEU A 148 -0.28 -11.88 -12.04
C LEU A 148 0.73 -12.34 -13.09
N GLU A 149 1.72 -11.49 -13.31
CA GLU A 149 2.86 -11.82 -14.16
C GLU A 149 3.99 -12.38 -13.28
N PRO A 150 4.60 -13.52 -13.64
CA PRO A 150 5.74 -14.06 -12.91
C PRO A 150 6.92 -13.08 -12.91
N ILE A 151 7.69 -13.08 -11.82
CA ILE A 151 8.89 -12.23 -11.72
C ILE A 151 10.06 -12.87 -12.48
N ALA A 152 10.80 -12.07 -13.25
CA ALA A 152 11.95 -12.50 -14.09
C ALA A 152 13.28 -12.73 -13.30
#